data_AF-A0A7W4CMY0-F1
#
_entry.id   AF-A0A7W4CMY0-F1
#
_cell.length_a   1.000
_cell.length_b   1.000
_cell.length_c   1.000
_cell.angle_alpha   90.00
_cell.angle_beta   90.00
_cell.angle_gamma   90.00
#
_symmetry.space_group_name_H-M   'P 1'
#
loop_
_entity.id
_entity.type
_entity.pdbx_description
1 polymer ?
#
loop_
_entity_poly.entity_id
_entity_poly.type
_entity_poly.pdbx_seq_one_letter_code
_entity_poly.pdbx_strand_id
1 'polypeptide(L)'
;MTLNGNKLRALRAQKGLSQKELAQMSAVNPKTIYRAEKGSPVDQETAEFIAEALGVSARLLRGDDAPARSDALGEVIHLPCRSGRRLVEKMTGVYNFTFEVDVEPSGANIDAIGAFEELLKHILRDPRNAEVQTEGRQTDLRLAAKAQDTIAALAEHGLNAYLGVYSSGSVAQIG
;
A
#
# COMPACT_ATOMS: atom_id res chain seq x y z
N MET A 1 -3.56 -0.11 -16.32
CA MET A 1 -2.37 -0.68 -16.99
C MET A 1 -2.57 -2.14 -17.30
N THR A 2 -1.86 -2.67 -18.30
CA THR A 2 -1.88 -4.10 -18.65
C THR A 2 -0.68 -4.81 -18.02
N LEU A 3 -0.93 -5.95 -17.37
CA LEU A 3 0.11 -6.81 -16.81
C LEU A 3 0.49 -7.89 -17.83
N ASN A 4 1.76 -8.30 -17.83
CA ASN A 4 2.19 -9.50 -18.54
C ASN A 4 1.64 -10.73 -17.79
N GLY A 5 0.51 -11.26 -18.27
CA GLY A 5 -0.21 -12.33 -17.62
C GLY A 5 0.59 -13.63 -17.45
N ASN A 6 1.46 -13.94 -18.42
CA ASN A 6 2.36 -15.10 -18.35
C ASN A 6 3.39 -14.94 -17.23
N LYS A 7 3.99 -13.75 -17.11
CA LYS A 7 4.97 -13.44 -16.07
C LYS A 7 4.34 -13.43 -14.67
N LEU A 8 3.15 -12.84 -14.55
CA LEU A 8 2.35 -12.88 -13.32
C LEU A 8 2.08 -14.32 -12.87
N ARG A 9 1.61 -15.18 -13.80
CA ARG A 9 1.35 -16.60 -13.52
C ARG A 9 2.62 -17.34 -13.11
N ALA A 10 3.75 -17.10 -13.79
CA ALA A 10 5.01 -17.75 -13.49
C ALA A 10 5.52 -17.41 -12.09
N LEU A 11 5.53 -16.13 -11.71
CA LEU A 11 5.94 -15.68 -10.37
C LEU A 11 5.03 -16.21 -9.27
N ARG A 12 3.71 -16.22 -9.51
CA ARG A 12 2.75 -16.81 -8.58
C ARG A 12 3.02 -18.30 -8.35
N ALA A 13 3.22 -19.06 -9.43
CA ALA A 13 3.49 -20.50 -9.37
C ALA A 13 4.84 -20.81 -8.70
N GLN A 14 5.88 -20.00 -8.96
CA GLN A 14 7.20 -20.12 -8.31
C GLN A 14 7.10 -19.98 -6.78
N LYS A 15 6.15 -19.17 -6.30
CA LYS A 15 5.88 -18.99 -4.87
C LYS A 15 4.89 -20.01 -4.29
N GLY A 16 4.45 -21.00 -5.09
CA GLY A 16 3.51 -22.02 -4.65
C GLY A 16 2.08 -21.52 -4.36
N LEU A 17 1.73 -20.33 -4.87
CA LEU A 17 0.44 -19.69 -4.57
C LEU A 17 -0.62 -20.07 -5.60
N SER A 18 -1.86 -20.33 -5.15
CA SER A 18 -3.05 -20.35 -5.99
C SER A 18 -3.50 -18.92 -6.34
N GLN A 19 -4.36 -18.78 -7.37
CA GLN A 19 -4.95 -17.46 -7.71
C GLN A 19 -5.74 -16.87 -6.54
N LYS A 20 -6.42 -17.72 -5.74
CA LYS A 20 -7.20 -17.30 -4.58
C LYS A 20 -6.30 -16.79 -3.45
N GLU A 21 -5.18 -17.46 -3.20
CA GLU A 21 -4.22 -17.03 -2.18
C GLU A 21 -3.53 -15.73 -2.58
N LEU A 22 -3.10 -15.59 -3.84
CA LEU A 22 -2.54 -14.32 -4.31
C LEU A 22 -3.57 -13.19 -4.19
N ALA A 23 -4.83 -13.44 -4.53
CA ALA A 23 -5.90 -12.46 -4.39
C ALA A 23 -6.09 -12.02 -2.93
N GLN A 24 -6.08 -12.97 -1.99
CA GLN A 24 -6.15 -12.68 -0.55
C GLN A 24 -4.94 -11.87 -0.07
N MET A 25 -3.72 -12.25 -0.45
CA MET A 25 -2.50 -11.53 -0.09
C MET A 25 -2.45 -10.12 -0.67
N SER A 26 -2.99 -9.93 -1.87
CA SER A 26 -3.03 -8.62 -2.55
C SER A 26 -4.26 -7.80 -2.13
N ALA A 27 -5.14 -8.32 -1.27
CA ALA A 27 -6.43 -7.71 -0.93
C ALA A 27 -7.30 -7.35 -2.16
N VAL A 28 -7.27 -8.15 -3.21
CA VAL A 28 -8.08 -7.96 -4.43
C VAL A 28 -9.07 -9.10 -4.64
N ASN A 29 -10.06 -8.88 -5.50
CA ASN A 29 -11.01 -9.95 -5.86
C ASN A 29 -10.28 -11.07 -6.64
N PRO A 30 -10.53 -12.37 -6.36
CA PRO A 30 -9.97 -13.48 -7.12
C PRO A 30 -10.20 -13.39 -8.64
N LYS A 31 -11.35 -12.83 -9.07
CA LYS A 31 -11.64 -12.56 -10.49
C LYS A 31 -10.66 -11.57 -11.10
N THR A 32 -10.13 -10.63 -10.32
CA THR A 32 -9.12 -9.66 -10.76
C THR A 32 -7.81 -10.35 -11.12
N ILE A 33 -7.32 -11.28 -10.28
CA ILE A 33 -6.12 -12.08 -10.58
C ILE A 33 -6.31 -12.91 -11.84
N TYR A 34 -7.45 -13.60 -11.96
CA TYR A 34 -7.77 -14.39 -13.15
C TYR A 34 -7.76 -13.54 -14.44
N ARG A 35 -8.39 -12.37 -14.39
CA ARG A 35 -8.44 -11.43 -15.53
C ARG A 35 -7.05 -10.86 -15.85
N ALA A 36 -6.29 -10.48 -14.84
CA ALA A 36 -4.93 -9.98 -14.98
C ALA A 36 -4.00 -11.02 -15.63
N GLU A 37 -4.07 -12.29 -15.22
CA GLU A 37 -3.32 -13.38 -15.87
C GLU A 37 -3.72 -13.63 -17.32
N LYS A 38 -4.93 -13.21 -17.73
CA LYS A 38 -5.40 -13.24 -19.12
C LYS A 38 -5.06 -11.97 -19.90
N GLY A 39 -4.32 -11.03 -19.32
CA GLY A 39 -3.95 -9.76 -19.96
C GLY A 39 -5.05 -8.71 -19.93
N SER A 40 -6.09 -8.86 -19.11
CA SER A 40 -7.03 -7.76 -18.89
C SER A 40 -6.35 -6.61 -18.16
N PRO A 41 -6.68 -5.35 -18.49
CA PRO A 41 -6.16 -4.20 -17.77
C PRO A 41 -6.71 -4.17 -16.34
N VAL A 42 -5.86 -3.71 -15.43
CA VAL A 42 -6.18 -3.40 -14.03
C VAL A 42 -5.81 -1.94 -13.75
N ASP A 43 -6.37 -1.32 -12.71
CA ASP A 43 -5.87 -0.02 -12.26
C ASP A 43 -4.44 -0.14 -11.69
N GLN A 44 -3.77 1.01 -11.54
CA GLN A 44 -2.38 1.05 -11.06
C GLN A 44 -2.26 0.52 -9.63
N GLU A 45 -3.21 0.88 -8.76
CA GLU A 45 -3.26 0.46 -7.36
C GLU A 45 -3.31 -1.07 -7.24
N THR A 46 -4.20 -1.70 -8.00
CA THR A 46 -4.33 -3.17 -8.11
C THR A 46 -3.03 -3.80 -8.59
N ALA A 47 -2.38 -3.23 -9.60
CA ALA A 47 -1.12 -3.77 -10.09
C ALA A 47 -0.02 -3.75 -9.04
N GLU A 48 0.08 -2.66 -8.27
CA GLU A 48 1.04 -2.55 -7.18
C GLU A 48 0.72 -3.49 -6.04
N PHE A 49 -0.56 -3.66 -5.68
CA PHE A 49 -0.96 -4.63 -4.65
C PHE A 49 -0.58 -6.07 -5.04
N ILE A 50 -0.79 -6.43 -6.30
CA ILE A 50 -0.39 -7.73 -6.84
C ILE A 50 1.13 -7.89 -6.81
N ALA A 51 1.87 -6.86 -7.23
CA ALA A 51 3.32 -6.89 -7.27
C ALA A 51 3.93 -6.99 -5.87
N GLU A 52 3.41 -6.22 -4.94
CA GLU A 52 3.79 -6.21 -3.54
C GLU A 52 3.56 -7.57 -2.87
N ALA A 53 2.40 -8.20 -3.10
CA ALA A 53 2.12 -9.55 -2.61
C ALA A 53 3.09 -10.60 -3.19
N LEU A 54 3.61 -10.35 -4.39
CA LEU A 54 4.66 -11.15 -5.01
C LEU A 54 6.07 -10.72 -4.62
N GLY A 55 6.24 -9.66 -3.84
CA GLY A 55 7.53 -9.12 -3.42
C GLY A 55 8.37 -8.58 -4.58
N VAL A 56 7.71 -8.04 -5.61
CA VAL A 56 8.34 -7.44 -6.80
C VAL A 56 7.75 -6.06 -7.05
N SER A 57 8.38 -5.26 -7.93
CA SER A 57 7.78 -4.01 -8.39
C SER A 57 6.72 -4.27 -9.46
N ALA A 58 5.66 -3.46 -9.53
CA ALA A 58 4.66 -3.61 -10.60
C ALA A 58 5.25 -3.37 -12.00
N ARG A 59 6.38 -2.64 -12.07
CA ARG A 59 7.20 -2.52 -13.28
C ARG A 59 7.65 -3.88 -13.80
N LEU A 60 8.06 -4.80 -12.93
CA LEU A 60 8.48 -6.14 -13.35
C LEU A 60 7.33 -6.88 -14.04
N LEU A 61 6.09 -6.65 -13.61
CA LEU A 61 4.89 -7.31 -14.12
C LEU A 61 4.25 -6.60 -15.33
N ARG A 62 4.80 -5.47 -15.79
CA ARG A 62 4.23 -4.67 -16.87
C ARG A 62 4.18 -5.48 -18.18
N GLY A 63 3.08 -5.34 -18.94
CA GLY A 63 2.97 -5.88 -20.29
C GLY A 63 3.91 -5.18 -21.27
N ASP A 64 4.34 -5.88 -22.31
CA ASP A 64 5.32 -5.37 -23.27
C ASP A 64 4.80 -4.17 -24.08
N ASP A 65 3.47 -4.01 -24.18
CA ASP A 65 2.80 -2.89 -24.87
C ASP A 65 2.58 -1.65 -23.97
N ALA A 66 3.03 -1.68 -22.71
CA ALA A 66 2.84 -0.55 -21.81
C ALA A 66 3.90 0.54 -22.07
N PRO A 67 3.52 1.83 -22.10
CA PRO A 67 4.48 2.90 -22.32
C PRO A 67 5.59 2.84 -21.28
N ALA A 68 6.84 2.92 -21.74
CA ALA A 68 8.01 2.98 -20.88
C ALA A 68 7.89 4.20 -19.96
N ARG A 69 7.96 3.97 -18.65
CA ARG A 69 8.00 5.03 -17.64
C ARG A 69 9.46 5.25 -17.26
N SER A 70 9.84 6.51 -17.03
CA SER A 70 11.19 6.89 -16.61
C SER A 70 11.57 6.17 -15.31
N ASP A 71 12.80 5.65 -15.25
CA ASP A 71 13.32 4.85 -14.15
C ASP A 71 14.22 5.65 -13.22
N ALA A 72 13.83 6.88 -12.89
CA ALA A 72 14.57 7.65 -11.92
C ALA A 72 14.51 6.93 -10.56
N LEU A 73 15.63 6.32 -10.16
CA LEU A 73 15.89 5.86 -8.80
C LEU A 73 15.58 7.02 -7.85
N GLY A 74 14.49 6.91 -7.09
CA GLY A 74 14.02 7.96 -6.17
C GLY A 74 12.57 8.42 -6.38
N GLU A 75 11.87 7.97 -7.42
CA GLU A 75 10.45 8.30 -7.60
C GLU A 75 9.59 7.52 -6.58
N VAL A 76 9.08 8.22 -5.56
CA VAL A 76 8.13 7.67 -4.59
C VAL A 76 6.75 7.60 -5.25
N ILE A 77 6.25 6.39 -5.47
CA ILE A 77 4.90 6.20 -5.98
C ILE A 77 3.92 6.28 -4.81
N HIS A 78 3.13 7.35 -4.81
CA HIS A 78 1.99 7.51 -3.90
C HIS A 78 0.81 6.69 -4.40
N LEU A 79 0.44 5.67 -3.64
CA LEU A 79 -0.71 4.82 -3.96
C LEU A 79 -1.92 5.20 -3.11
N PRO A 80 -3.13 5.28 -3.67
CA PRO A 80 -4.32 5.48 -2.87
C PRO A 80 -4.38 4.46 -1.74
N CYS A 81 -4.73 4.90 -0.54
CA CYS A 81 -4.92 4.05 0.61
C CYS A 81 -6.40 4.12 1.02
N ARG A 82 -7.17 3.10 0.63
CA ARG A 82 -8.61 3.00 0.91
C ARG A 82 -8.95 2.00 2.01
N SER A 83 -7.93 1.39 2.62
CA SER A 83 -8.06 0.29 3.56
C SER A 83 -7.35 0.62 4.87
N GLY A 84 -8.11 0.69 5.97
CA GLY A 84 -7.57 0.94 7.30
C GLY A 84 -6.60 -0.16 7.74
N ARG A 85 -6.89 -1.42 7.39
CA ARG A 85 -5.98 -2.55 7.62
C ARG A 85 -4.63 -2.34 6.94
N ARG A 86 -4.64 -1.93 5.66
CA ARG A 86 -3.40 -1.71 4.90
C ARG A 86 -2.59 -0.56 5.47
N LEU A 87 -3.25 0.53 5.87
CA LEU A 87 -2.60 1.65 6.54
C LEU A 87 -1.86 1.15 7.79
N VAL A 88 -2.55 0.44 8.68
CA VAL A 88 -1.95 -0.09 9.92
C VAL A 88 -0.80 -1.05 9.61
N GLU A 89 -1.00 -2.03 8.72
CA GLU A 89 0.05 -3.01 8.35
C GLU A 89 1.32 -2.33 7.79
N LYS A 90 1.17 -1.23 7.04
CA LYS A 90 2.31 -0.52 6.44
C LYS A 90 2.99 0.46 7.35
N MET A 91 2.24 1.08 8.24
CA MET A 91 2.73 2.06 9.21
C MET A 91 3.35 1.37 10.44
N THR A 92 2.90 0.16 10.76
CA THR A 92 3.46 -0.60 11.90
C THR A 92 4.92 -0.94 11.65
N GLY A 93 5.80 -0.48 12.54
CA GLY A 93 7.24 -0.70 12.45
C GLY A 93 7.97 0.27 11.52
N VAL A 94 7.30 1.33 11.03
CA VAL A 94 7.94 2.41 10.30
C VAL A 94 8.79 3.24 11.26
N TYR A 95 10.07 3.41 10.93
CA TYR A 95 11.01 4.21 11.72
C TYR A 95 10.88 5.71 11.49
N ASN A 96 10.58 6.11 10.25
CA ASN A 96 10.43 7.50 9.84
C ASN A 96 9.26 7.59 8.86
N PHE A 97 8.40 8.58 9.05
CA PHE A 97 7.31 8.89 8.12
C PHE A 97 7.28 10.40 7.88
N THR A 98 6.75 10.81 6.73
CA THR A 98 6.43 12.20 6.43
C THR A 98 4.95 12.26 6.09
N PHE A 99 4.25 13.26 6.63
CA PHE A 99 2.83 13.50 6.36
C PHE A 99 2.71 14.86 5.68
N GLU A 100 2.25 14.83 4.43
CA GLU A 100 2.08 16.02 3.59
C GLU A 100 0.59 16.17 3.25
N VAL A 101 0.13 17.41 3.24
CA VAL A 101 -1.27 17.76 3.03
C VAL A 101 -1.32 18.80 1.90
N ASP A 102 -1.94 18.43 0.78
CA ASP A 102 -2.10 19.28 -0.40
C ASP A 102 -3.59 19.48 -0.69
N VAL A 103 -4.18 20.47 -0.03
CA VAL A 103 -5.62 20.78 -0.10
C VAL A 103 -5.83 22.24 0.31
N GLU A 104 -6.78 22.92 -0.35
CA GLU A 104 -7.24 24.24 0.09
C GLU A 104 -7.94 24.13 1.46
N PRO A 105 -7.44 24.82 2.51
CA PRO A 105 -7.93 24.65 3.86
C PRO A 105 -9.36 25.17 4.03
N SER A 106 -10.20 24.38 4.71
CA SER A 106 -11.55 24.77 5.14
C SER A 106 -11.83 24.19 6.53
N GLY A 107 -12.74 24.81 7.30
CA GLY A 107 -13.04 24.31 8.65
C GLY A 107 -13.42 22.82 8.68
N ALA A 108 -14.22 22.36 7.72
CA ALA A 108 -14.64 20.96 7.63
C ALA A 108 -13.50 19.99 7.27
N ASN A 109 -12.56 20.39 6.39
CA ASN A 109 -11.47 19.50 6.00
C ASN A 109 -10.31 19.49 7.01
N ILE A 110 -10.08 20.60 7.73
CA ILE A 110 -9.05 20.70 8.77
C ILE A 110 -9.32 19.71 9.91
N ASP A 111 -10.58 19.61 10.36
CA ASP A 111 -10.96 18.67 11.41
C ASP A 111 -10.73 17.21 11.00
N ALA A 112 -11.08 16.87 9.75
CA ALA A 112 -10.87 15.54 9.20
C ALA A 112 -9.37 15.19 9.05
N ILE A 113 -8.56 16.15 8.57
CA ILE A 113 -7.11 16.02 8.47
C ILE A 113 -6.48 15.84 9.85
N GLY A 114 -6.89 16.64 10.84
CA GLY A 114 -6.41 16.54 12.21
C GLY A 114 -6.73 15.20 12.86
N ALA A 115 -7.95 14.68 12.65
CA ALA A 115 -8.32 13.35 13.12
C ALA A 115 -7.47 12.24 12.48
N PHE A 116 -7.12 12.39 11.19
CA PHE A 116 -6.24 11.46 10.49
C PHE A 116 -4.80 11.54 11.00
N GLU A 117 -4.25 12.75 11.20
CA GLU A 117 -2.91 12.94 11.77
C GLU A 117 -2.80 12.32 13.17
N GLU A 118 -3.81 12.54 14.03
CA GLU A 118 -3.87 11.93 15.36
C GLU A 118 -3.92 10.41 15.29
N LEU A 119 -4.69 9.83 14.37
CA LEU A 119 -4.68 8.39 14.12
C LEU A 119 -3.28 7.90 13.75
N LEU A 120 -2.57 8.58 12.84
CA LEU A 120 -1.22 8.17 12.42
C LEU A 120 -0.26 8.13 13.61
N LYS A 121 -0.33 9.11 14.53
CA LYS A 121 0.46 9.12 15.78
C LYS A 121 0.20 7.90 16.66
N HIS A 122 -1.04 7.39 16.70
CA HIS A 122 -1.37 6.17 17.45
C HIS A 122 -0.88 4.89 16.75
N ILE A 123 -0.82 4.89 15.41
CA ILE A 123 -0.29 3.75 14.65
C ILE A 123 1.22 3.68 14.74
N LEU A 124 1.89 4.83 14.74
CA LEU A 124 3.33 4.95 14.88
C LEU A 124 3.76 4.66 16.34
N ARG A 125 3.92 3.37 16.64
CA ARG A 125 4.59 2.93 17.85
C ARG A 125 6.07 3.29 17.73
N ASP A 126 6.65 4.05 18.67
CA ASP A 126 8.10 4.34 18.65
C ASP A 126 8.88 3.02 18.74
N PRO A 127 9.59 2.60 17.69
CA PRO A 127 10.30 1.33 17.69
C PRO A 127 11.47 1.28 18.69
N ARG A 128 11.90 2.43 19.23
CA ARG A 128 12.95 2.54 20.25
C ARG A 128 12.40 2.47 21.67
N ASN A 129 11.10 2.72 21.85
CA ASN A 129 10.43 2.66 23.15
C ASN A 129 9.69 1.32 23.29
N ALA A 130 10.41 0.24 22.99
CA ALA A 130 9.94 -1.14 23.11
C ALA A 130 9.94 -1.60 24.58
N GLU A 131 9.24 -0.88 25.46
CA GLU A 131 8.49 -1.64 26.45
C GLU A 131 7.57 -2.52 25.64
N VAL A 132 7.74 -3.84 25.76
CA VAL A 132 7.04 -4.84 24.95
C VAL A 132 5.54 -4.62 25.12
N GLN A 133 4.97 -3.80 24.24
CA GLN A 133 3.54 -3.63 24.15
C GLN A 133 3.05 -4.92 23.50
N THR A 134 2.78 -5.92 24.33
CA THR A 134 1.92 -7.07 24.02
C THR A 134 0.48 -6.60 23.81
N GLU A 135 0.28 -5.54 23.04
CA GLU A 135 -1.02 -5.22 22.49
C GLU A 135 -1.29 -6.29 21.44
N GLY A 136 -2.01 -7.33 21.84
CA GLY A 136 -2.29 -8.47 20.98
C GLY A 136 -3.05 -8.07 19.71
N ARG A 137 -3.18 -9.01 18.77
CA ARG A 137 -3.90 -8.87 17.48
C ARG A 137 -5.23 -8.09 17.55
N GLN A 138 -5.93 -8.13 18.68
CA GLN A 138 -7.17 -7.40 18.89
C GLN A 138 -7.00 -5.87 18.84
N THR A 139 -5.87 -5.33 19.32
CA THR A 139 -5.58 -3.90 19.26
C THR A 139 -5.30 -3.45 17.84
N ASP A 140 -4.50 -4.21 17.09
CA ASP A 140 -4.23 -3.91 15.67
C ASP A 140 -5.53 -3.95 14.83
N LEU A 141 -6.45 -4.88 15.12
CA LEU A 141 -7.75 -4.95 14.46
C LEU A 141 -8.66 -3.77 14.80
N ARG A 142 -8.68 -3.31 16.06
CA ARG A 142 -9.41 -2.09 16.44
C ARG A 142 -8.83 -0.85 15.77
N LEU A 143 -7.51 -0.77 15.70
CA LEU A 143 -6.81 0.33 15.05
C LEU A 143 -7.07 0.34 13.54
N ALA A 144 -7.09 -0.84 12.91
CA ALA A 144 -7.46 -0.99 11.50
C ALA A 144 -8.92 -0.58 11.23
N ALA A 145 -9.84 -0.90 12.12
CA ALA A 145 -11.23 -0.45 12.02
C ALA A 145 -11.34 1.07 12.15
N LYS A 146 -10.71 1.67 13.17
CA LYS A 146 -10.66 3.13 13.35
C LYS A 146 -10.03 3.83 12.13
N ALA A 147 -8.98 3.23 11.58
CA ALA A 147 -8.34 3.71 10.36
C ALA A 147 -9.29 3.65 9.15
N GLN A 148 -10.10 2.59 9.04
CA GLN A 148 -11.08 2.49 7.97
C GLN A 148 -12.12 3.62 8.06
N ASP A 149 -12.63 3.89 9.26
CA ASP A 149 -13.62 4.95 9.49
C ASP A 149 -13.04 6.34 9.20
N THR A 150 -11.78 6.56 9.59
CA THR A 150 -11.12 7.86 9.39
C THR A 150 -10.80 8.11 7.91
N ILE A 151 -10.35 7.08 7.18
CA ILE A 151 -10.16 7.15 5.72
C ILE A 151 -11.50 7.43 5.02
N ALA A 152 -12.60 6.82 5.48
CA ALA A 152 -13.91 7.07 4.92
C ALA A 152 -14.37 8.52 5.16
N ALA A 153 -14.17 9.05 6.38
CA ALA A 153 -14.49 10.44 6.71
C ALA A 153 -13.71 11.45 5.85
N LEU A 154 -12.41 11.20 5.59
CA LEU A 154 -11.64 12.01 4.64
C LEU A 154 -12.31 12.05 3.26
N ALA A 155 -12.77 10.91 2.76
CA ALA A 155 -13.42 10.82 1.45
C ALA A 155 -14.74 11.58 1.37
N GLU A 156 -15.50 11.69 2.47
CA GLU A 156 -16.72 12.51 2.55
C GLU A 156 -16.43 14.01 2.31
N HIS A 157 -15.21 14.45 2.63
CA HIS A 157 -14.72 15.81 2.36
C HIS A 157 -13.96 15.92 1.03
N GLY A 158 -14.02 14.90 0.17
CA GLY A 158 -13.30 14.87 -1.11
C GLY A 158 -11.79 14.67 -0.99
N LEU A 159 -11.29 14.31 0.20
CA LEU A 159 -9.88 14.05 0.44
C LEU A 159 -9.53 12.58 0.18
N ASN A 160 -8.34 12.35 -0.37
CA ASN A 160 -7.83 11.00 -0.60
C ASN A 160 -6.49 10.84 0.11
N ALA A 161 -6.35 9.79 0.92
CA ALA A 161 -5.08 9.43 1.52
C ALA A 161 -4.25 8.62 0.52
N TYR A 162 -2.96 8.94 0.42
CA TYR A 162 -2.00 8.18 -0.38
C TYR A 162 -0.82 7.73 0.50
N LEU A 163 -0.32 6.54 0.20
CA LEU A 163 0.83 5.95 0.88
C LEU A 163 1.96 5.72 -0.13
N GLY A 164 3.14 6.26 0.18
CA GLY A 164 4.39 5.91 -0.48
C GLY A 164 5.31 5.22 0.52
N VAL A 165 5.92 4.10 0.13
CA VAL A 165 6.90 3.40 0.96
C VAL A 165 8.25 3.45 0.26
N TYR A 166 9.28 3.90 0.99
CA TYR A 166 10.67 3.81 0.57
C TYR A 166 11.40 2.86 1.52
N SER A 167 12.21 1.97 0.96
CA SER A 167 13.27 1.31 1.72
C SER A 167 14.56 2.03 1.37
N SER A 168 15.21 2.63 2.38
CA SER A 168 16.61 3.01 2.24
C SER A 168 17.41 1.70 2.14
N GLY A 169 17.52 1.16 0.93
CA GLY A 169 18.45 0.08 0.67
C GLY A 169 19.82 0.57 1.09
N SER A 170 20.43 -0.09 2.07
CA SER A 170 21.83 0.09 2.38
C SER A 170 22.59 -0.15 1.08
N VAL A 171 23.12 0.92 0.48
CA VAL A 171 24.12 0.78 -0.56
C VAL A 171 25.34 0.27 0.19
N ALA A 172 25.47 -1.06 0.29
CA ALA A 172 26.76 -1.66 0.48
C ALA A 172 27.56 -1.31 -0.79
N GLN A 173 28.21 -0.14 -0.76
CA GLN A 173 29.38 0.09 -1.59
C GLN A 173 30.42 -0.91 -1.10
N ILE A 174 30.46 -2.07 -1.74
CA ILE A 174 31.63 -2.93 -1.68
C ILE A 174 32.64 -2.29 -2.62
N GLY A 175 33.53 -1.50 -2.03
CA GLY A 175 34.79 -1.04 -2.63
C GLY A 175 35.95 -1.61 -1.83
#